data_AF-A0AA96XK70-F1
#
_entry.id   AF-A0AA96XK70-F1
#
_cell.length_a   1.000
_cell.length_b   1.000
_cell.length_c   1.000
_cell.angle_alpha   90.00
_cell.angle_beta   90.00
_cell.angle_gamma   90.00
#
_symmetry.space_group_name_H-M   'P 1'
#
loop_
_entity.id
_entity.type
_entity.pdbx_description
1 polymer ?
#
loop_
_entity_poly.entity_id
_entity_poly.type
_entity_poly.pdbx_seq_one_letter_code
_entity_poly.pdbx_strand_id
1 'polypeptide(L)'
;MHAKERMDDLVQRFADAFIQAGLHLPPGHEQPQLASGAVMLTAIDGHRGITYTVIFQPRPDRTTMMYLGEANHALRRDPAAAGDFAPMPPQASQVLRVNSESSRTLAFHVPLSGEAVDAFYAQALTRAGWRLEEGETSFYVRAGEELRVVHEPGEGNQRAVVLVYRGGRSVPPPPPGPAAVVR
;
A
#
# COMPACT_ATOMS: atom_id res chain seq x y z
N MET A 1 -5.63 7.98 23.40
CA MET A 1 -5.56 7.95 24.88
C MET A 1 -4.66 9.11 25.34
N HIS A 2 -4.93 9.73 26.49
CA HIS A 2 -4.08 10.77 27.08
C HIS A 2 -3.44 10.29 28.37
N ALA A 3 -2.14 10.56 28.56
CA ALA A 3 -1.43 10.26 29.80
C ALA A 3 -0.65 11.50 30.29
N LYS A 4 -0.54 11.63 31.62
CA LYS A 4 0.21 12.70 32.32
C LYS A 4 1.59 12.24 32.83
N GLU A 5 2.01 11.05 32.47
CA GLU A 5 3.28 10.44 32.89
C GLU A 5 4.44 10.91 32.00
N ARG A 6 5.68 10.72 32.47
CA ARG A 6 6.86 11.03 31.65
C ARG A 6 6.89 10.11 30.44
N MET A 7 7.37 10.64 29.31
CA MET A 7 7.42 9.90 28.05
C MET A 7 8.15 8.56 28.18
N ASP A 8 9.29 8.56 28.86
CA ASP A 8 10.12 7.36 29.06
C ASP A 8 9.36 6.25 29.80
N ASP A 9 8.56 6.62 30.81
CA ASP A 9 7.76 5.67 31.59
C ASP A 9 6.62 5.06 30.75
N LEU A 10 6.02 5.86 29.87
CA LEU A 10 4.99 5.40 28.93
C LEU A 10 5.56 4.44 27.90
N VAL A 11 6.70 4.79 27.31
CA VAL A 11 7.39 3.93 26.35
C VAL A 11 7.76 2.60 27.00
N GLN A 12 8.34 2.63 28.21
CA GLN A 12 8.70 1.42 28.94
C GLN A 12 7.49 0.56 29.26
N ARG A 13 6.37 1.15 29.71
CA ARG A 13 5.14 0.40 30.01
C ARG A 13 4.61 -0.35 28.80
N PHE A 14 4.61 0.28 27.62
CA PHE A 14 4.18 -0.38 26.39
C PHE A 14 5.18 -1.44 25.92
N ALA A 15 6.48 -1.20 26.09
CA ALA A 15 7.50 -2.20 25.82
C ALA A 15 7.30 -3.44 26.69
N ASP A 16 7.09 -3.26 27.99
CA ASP A 16 6.84 -4.35 28.93
C ASP A 16 5.55 -5.10 28.57
N ALA A 17 4.47 -4.39 28.23
CA ALA A 17 3.22 -5.00 27.82
C ALA A 17 3.37 -5.84 26.53
N PHE A 18 4.14 -5.36 25.55
CA PHE A 18 4.41 -6.12 24.33
C PHE A 18 5.25 -7.36 24.59
N ILE A 19 6.29 -7.25 25.44
CA ILE A 19 7.13 -8.39 25.83
C ILE A 19 6.29 -9.42 26.61
N GLN A 20 5.45 -8.99 27.54
CA GLN A 20 4.55 -9.87 28.31
C GLN A 20 3.53 -10.57 27.41
N ALA A 21 3.10 -9.92 26.33
CA ALA A 21 2.24 -10.52 25.30
C ALA A 21 2.98 -11.49 24.37
N GLY A 22 4.29 -11.71 24.56
CA GLY A 22 5.10 -12.60 23.73
C GLY A 22 5.48 -12.01 22.37
N LEU A 23 5.32 -10.70 22.19
CA LEU A 23 5.70 -10.03 20.95
C LEU A 23 7.21 -9.77 20.92
N HIS A 24 7.80 -9.86 19.74
CA HIS A 24 9.18 -9.44 19.53
C HIS A 24 9.26 -7.92 19.46
N LEU A 25 10.11 -7.33 20.29
CA LEU A 25 10.38 -5.91 20.29
C LEU A 25 11.83 -5.66 19.85
N PRO A 26 12.08 -5.11 18.65
CA PRO A 26 13.43 -4.77 18.21
C PRO A 26 14.06 -3.73 19.14
N PRO A 27 15.40 -3.74 19.32
CA PRO A 27 16.09 -2.69 20.05
C PRO A 27 15.76 -1.29 19.51
N GLY A 28 15.67 -0.28 20.38
CA GLY A 28 15.23 1.06 19.98
C GLY A 28 16.06 1.72 18.87
N HIS A 29 17.35 1.40 18.77
CA HIS A 29 18.23 1.90 17.70
C HIS A 29 17.97 1.27 16.33
N GLU A 30 17.24 0.15 16.29
CA GLU A 30 16.81 -0.53 15.06
C GLU A 30 15.37 -0.11 14.67
N GLN A 31 14.65 0.60 15.53
CA GLN A 31 13.28 1.02 15.27
C GLN A 31 13.22 2.35 14.49
N PRO A 32 12.62 2.37 13.28
CA PRO A 32 12.49 3.60 12.51
C PRO A 32 11.65 4.66 13.24
N GLN A 33 12.16 5.88 13.34
CA GLN A 33 11.46 7.03 13.91
C GLN A 33 11.01 7.95 12.78
N LEU A 34 9.86 7.63 12.17
CA LEU A 34 9.40 8.25 10.93
C LEU A 34 8.57 9.53 11.13
N ALA A 35 8.11 9.79 12.37
CA ALA A 35 7.32 10.96 12.72
C ALA A 35 8.17 11.97 13.52
N SER A 36 8.42 13.15 12.94
CA SER A 36 9.18 14.21 13.63
C SER A 36 8.45 14.69 14.90
N GLY A 37 9.18 14.75 16.01
CA GLY A 37 8.63 15.20 17.30
C GLY A 37 7.72 14.17 17.98
N ALA A 38 7.69 12.93 17.52
CA ALA A 38 7.02 11.81 18.17
C ALA A 38 8.01 10.69 18.48
N VAL A 39 7.64 9.82 19.41
CA VAL A 39 8.35 8.56 19.68
C VAL A 39 7.51 7.41 19.13
N MET A 40 8.13 6.49 18.43
CA MET A 40 7.49 5.31 17.86
C MET A 40 8.04 4.04 18.51
N LEU A 41 7.13 3.16 18.93
CA LEU A 41 7.44 1.84 19.44
C LEU A 41 6.68 0.78 18.63
N THR A 42 7.39 -0.13 17.97
CA THR A 42 6.80 -1.18 17.13
C THR A 42 7.16 -2.57 17.65
N ALA A 43 6.15 -3.39 17.92
CA ALA A 43 6.28 -4.79 18.28
C ALA A 43 5.77 -5.71 17.16
N ILE A 44 6.33 -6.91 17.07
CA ILE A 44 6.10 -7.87 15.99
C ILE A 44 5.58 -9.19 16.57
N ASP A 45 4.39 -9.58 16.16
CA ASP A 45 3.90 -10.96 16.27
C ASP A 45 4.38 -11.74 15.04
N GLY A 46 5.54 -12.39 15.18
CA GLY A 46 6.13 -13.18 14.09
C GLY A 46 5.31 -14.40 13.70
N HIS A 47 4.48 -14.93 14.61
CA HIS A 47 3.64 -16.10 14.35
C HIS A 47 2.41 -15.74 13.52
N ARG A 48 1.75 -14.63 13.86
CA ARG A 48 0.56 -14.16 13.15
C ARG A 48 0.90 -13.23 11.99
N GLY A 49 2.15 -12.81 11.87
CA GLY A 49 2.58 -11.83 10.88
C GLY A 49 1.93 -10.47 11.11
N ILE A 50 1.79 -10.03 12.36
CA ILE A 50 1.14 -8.77 12.72
C ILE A 50 2.17 -7.84 13.36
N THR A 51 2.14 -6.55 13.05
CA THR A 51 2.92 -5.53 13.76
C THR A 51 2.02 -4.55 14.47
N TYR A 52 2.34 -4.23 15.71
CA TYR A 52 1.68 -3.23 16.54
C TYR A 52 2.59 -2.02 16.68
N THR A 53 2.13 -0.84 16.31
CA THR A 53 2.91 0.41 16.46
C THR A 53 2.17 1.38 17.35
N VAL A 54 2.86 1.84 18.41
CA VAL A 54 2.41 2.95 19.25
C VAL A 54 3.18 4.20 18.87
N ILE A 55 2.48 5.29 18.61
CA ILE A 55 3.05 6.61 18.36
C ILE A 55 2.69 7.51 19.53
N PHE A 56 3.70 8.02 20.22
CA PHE A 56 3.59 8.94 21.34
C PHE A 56 3.90 10.36 20.86
N GLN A 57 2.92 11.25 20.92
CA GLN A 57 3.05 12.63 20.50
C GLN A 57 2.90 13.57 21.72
N PRO A 58 3.98 14.21 22.19
CA PRO A 58 3.90 15.22 23.24
C PRO A 58 2.99 16.38 22.80
N ARG A 59 2.23 16.93 23.74
CA ARG A 59 1.40 18.13 23.52
C ARG A 59 1.86 19.29 24.40
N PRO A 60 1.58 20.55 24.00
CA PRO A 60 1.96 21.73 24.77
C PRO A 60 1.39 21.79 26.20
N ASP A 61 0.25 21.11 26.43
CA ASP A 61 -0.44 21.03 27.72
C ASP A 61 0.20 20.01 28.70
N ARG A 62 1.41 19.53 28.40
CA ARG A 62 2.14 18.50 29.17
C ARG A 62 1.42 17.14 29.22
N THR A 63 0.51 16.88 28.29
CA THR A 63 -0.05 15.54 28.07
C THR A 63 0.60 14.88 26.87
N THR A 64 0.53 13.55 26.81
CA THR A 64 0.96 12.76 25.65
C THR A 64 -0.26 12.16 24.97
N MET A 65 -0.41 12.41 23.66
CA MET A 65 -1.38 11.72 22.80
C MET A 65 -0.76 10.41 22.33
N MET A 66 -1.54 9.33 22.38
CA MET A 66 -1.10 8.01 21.91
C MET A 66 -2.03 7.47 20.82
N TYR A 67 -1.41 7.01 19.74
CA TYR A 67 -2.04 6.27 18.64
C TYR A 67 -1.50 4.84 18.66
N LEU A 68 -2.38 3.85 18.67
CA LEU A 68 -2.03 2.44 18.52
C LEU A 68 -2.58 1.94 17.19
N GLY A 69 -1.69 1.51 16.30
CA GLY A 69 -2.02 0.89 15.02
C GLY A 69 -1.65 -0.59 15.01
N GLU A 70 -2.43 -1.37 14.27
CA GLU A 70 -2.15 -2.77 13.93
C GLU A 70 -1.97 -2.85 12.42
N ALA A 71 -0.94 -3.56 11.94
CA ALA A 71 -0.80 -3.95 10.55
C ALA A 71 -0.66 -5.47 10.44
N ASN A 72 -1.55 -6.10 9.67
CA ASN A 72 -1.58 -7.55 9.48
C ASN A 72 -0.92 -7.94 8.15
N HIS A 73 0.34 -8.35 8.22
CA HIS A 73 1.15 -8.78 7.07
C HIS A 73 0.77 -10.18 6.57
N ALA A 74 0.05 -10.99 7.34
CA ALA A 74 -0.49 -12.25 6.82
C ALA A 74 -1.64 -12.04 5.81
N LEU A 75 -2.29 -10.87 5.85
CA LEU A 75 -3.23 -10.45 4.80
C LEU A 75 -2.51 -9.83 3.59
N ARG A 76 -1.18 -9.68 3.63
CA ARG A 76 -0.39 -9.16 2.51
C ARG A 76 -0.49 -10.14 1.36
N ARG A 77 -1.33 -9.79 0.38
CA ARG A 77 -1.45 -10.55 -0.86
C ARG A 77 -0.13 -10.47 -1.61
N ASP A 78 0.32 -11.61 -2.11
CA ASP A 78 1.49 -11.68 -2.99
C ASP A 78 1.29 -10.71 -4.17
N PRO A 79 2.22 -9.75 -4.38
CA PRO A 79 2.15 -8.82 -5.49
C PRO A 79 1.97 -9.50 -6.86
N ALA A 80 2.50 -10.71 -7.02
CA ALA A 80 2.41 -11.49 -8.24
C ALA A 80 1.03 -12.14 -8.45
N ALA A 81 0.29 -12.44 -7.38
CA ALA A 81 -0.99 -13.15 -7.46
C ALA A 81 -2.18 -12.23 -7.80
N ALA A 82 -1.99 -10.90 -7.75
CA ALA A 82 -3.10 -9.94 -7.91
C ALA A 82 -3.50 -9.68 -9.38
N GLY A 83 -2.72 -10.17 -10.35
CA GLY A 83 -2.87 -9.78 -11.75
C GLY A 83 -2.64 -8.27 -11.97
N ASP A 84 -2.59 -7.84 -13.21
CA ASP A 84 -2.55 -6.40 -13.51
C ASP A 84 -3.95 -5.81 -13.30
N PHE A 85 -4.05 -4.75 -12.48
CA PHE A 85 -5.32 -4.10 -12.16
C PHE A 85 -5.82 -3.21 -13.32
N ALA A 86 -5.01 -3.05 -14.36
CA ALA A 86 -5.33 -2.31 -15.57
C ALA A 86 -4.60 -2.96 -16.78
N PRO A 87 -5.16 -2.86 -17.99
CA PRO A 87 -4.53 -3.38 -19.20
C PRO A 87 -3.20 -2.67 -19.51
N MET A 88 -2.20 -3.42 -19.97
CA MET A 88 -0.96 -2.84 -20.51
C MET A 88 -1.00 -2.86 -22.04
N PRO A 89 -0.50 -1.81 -22.71
CA PRO A 89 -0.30 -1.83 -24.15
C PRO A 89 0.67 -2.96 -24.55
N PRO A 90 0.56 -3.47 -25.80
CA PRO A 90 1.57 -4.38 -26.33
C PRO A 90 2.95 -3.69 -26.31
N GLN A 91 4.01 -4.47 -26.13
CA GLN A 91 5.39 -3.99 -26.06
C GLN A 91 5.72 -3.11 -24.83
N ALA A 92 4.85 -3.09 -23.81
CA ALA A 92 5.21 -2.54 -22.51
C ALA A 92 6.47 -3.24 -21.96
N SER A 93 7.41 -2.45 -21.47
CA SER A 93 8.73 -2.90 -20.99
C SER A 93 9.08 -2.22 -19.67
N GLN A 94 10.10 -2.72 -18.98
CA GLN A 94 10.54 -2.21 -17.67
C GLN A 94 9.39 -2.07 -16.65
N VAL A 95 8.55 -3.12 -16.59
CA VAL A 95 7.34 -3.09 -15.77
C VAL A 95 7.69 -3.20 -14.29
N LEU A 96 7.30 -2.19 -13.52
CA LEU A 96 7.38 -2.12 -12.06
C LEU A 96 5.97 -2.23 -11.45
N ARG A 97 5.83 -3.12 -10.47
CA ARG A 97 4.59 -3.31 -9.69
C ARG A 97 4.87 -3.00 -8.23
N VAL A 98 4.12 -2.06 -7.66
CA VAL A 98 4.21 -1.70 -6.25
C VAL A 98 2.82 -1.83 -5.62
N ASN A 99 2.69 -2.67 -4.61
CA ASN A 99 1.43 -2.84 -3.88
C ASN A 99 1.61 -2.36 -2.44
N SER A 100 0.74 -1.45 -2.02
CA SER A 100 0.59 -1.00 -0.65
C SER A 100 -0.82 -1.35 -0.14
N GLU A 101 -1.05 -1.21 1.16
CA GLU A 101 -2.34 -1.55 1.78
C GLU A 101 -3.50 -0.73 1.19
N SER A 102 -3.25 0.52 0.79
CA SER A 102 -4.29 1.44 0.29
C SER A 102 -4.22 1.70 -1.21
N SER A 103 -3.18 1.24 -1.90
CA SER A 103 -2.99 1.51 -3.33
C SER A 103 -2.18 0.45 -4.07
N ARG A 104 -2.41 0.35 -5.37
CA ARG A 104 -1.60 -0.46 -6.29
C ARG A 104 -1.06 0.44 -7.39
N THR A 105 0.23 0.37 -7.65
CA THR A 105 0.90 1.15 -8.69
C THR A 105 1.52 0.21 -9.73
N LEU A 106 1.28 0.54 -11.00
CA LEU A 106 1.88 -0.13 -12.14
C LEU A 106 2.60 0.94 -12.97
N ALA A 107 3.90 0.78 -13.18
CA ALA A 107 4.70 1.70 -13.98
C ALA A 107 5.45 0.93 -15.06
N PHE A 108 5.57 1.49 -16.26
CA PHE A 108 6.27 0.85 -17.38
C PHE A 108 6.62 1.86 -18.48
N HIS A 109 7.44 1.42 -19.44
CA HIS A 109 7.74 2.15 -20.67
C HIS A 109 7.05 1.50 -21.88
N VAL A 110 6.60 2.32 -22.82
CA VAL A 110 5.93 1.83 -24.04
C VAL A 110 6.32 2.68 -25.27
N PRO A 111 6.53 2.06 -26.45
CA PRO A 111 6.85 2.77 -27.70
C PRO A 111 5.60 3.39 -28.35
N LEU A 112 4.81 4.16 -27.59
CA LEU A 112 3.60 4.85 -28.09
C LEU A 112 3.73 6.37 -27.91
N SER A 113 3.08 7.12 -28.80
CA SER A 113 2.89 8.57 -28.61
C SER A 113 1.96 8.85 -27.43
N GLY A 114 1.94 10.09 -26.93
CA GLY A 114 1.02 10.49 -25.87
C GLY A 114 -0.45 10.22 -26.23
N GLU A 115 -0.86 10.69 -27.40
CA GLU A 115 -2.21 10.50 -27.93
C GLU A 115 -2.57 9.01 -28.07
N ALA A 116 -1.62 8.17 -28.48
CA ALA A 116 -1.84 6.73 -28.58
C ALA A 116 -2.01 6.05 -27.21
N VAL A 117 -1.31 6.53 -26.18
CA VAL A 117 -1.50 6.07 -24.79
C VAL A 117 -2.88 6.48 -24.27
N ASP A 118 -3.28 7.74 -24.50
CA ASP A 118 -4.60 8.26 -24.11
C ASP A 118 -5.73 7.47 -24.78
N ALA A 119 -5.65 7.28 -26.10
CA ALA A 119 -6.63 6.52 -26.86
C ALA A 119 -6.72 5.04 -26.42
N PHE A 120 -5.57 4.42 -26.14
CA PHE A 120 -5.51 3.06 -25.61
C PHE A 120 -6.27 2.95 -24.30
N TYR A 121 -5.99 3.83 -23.33
CA TYR A 121 -6.61 3.75 -22.01
C TYR A 121 -8.09 4.14 -22.02
N ALA A 122 -8.48 5.16 -22.78
CA ALA A 122 -9.89 5.49 -22.96
C ALA A 122 -10.67 4.26 -23.45
N GLN A 123 -10.19 3.56 -24.49
CA GLN A 123 -10.87 2.39 -25.01
C GLN A 123 -10.80 1.17 -24.06
N ALA A 124 -9.62 0.89 -23.50
CA ALA A 124 -9.40 -0.29 -22.68
C ALA A 124 -10.13 -0.21 -21.33
N LEU A 125 -10.11 0.97 -20.68
CA LEU A 125 -10.74 1.18 -19.38
C LEU A 125 -12.26 1.27 -19.50
N THR A 126 -12.80 1.92 -20.54
CA THR A 126 -14.26 1.91 -20.79
C THR A 126 -14.78 0.49 -21.00
N ARG A 127 -14.07 -0.36 -21.77
CA ARG A 127 -14.44 -1.78 -21.91
C ARG A 127 -14.36 -2.56 -20.60
N ALA A 128 -13.49 -2.15 -19.68
CA ALA A 128 -13.35 -2.73 -18.34
C ALA A 128 -14.29 -2.10 -17.28
N GLY A 129 -15.25 -1.27 -17.72
CA GLY A 129 -16.29 -0.69 -16.86
C GLY A 129 -15.85 0.51 -16.03
N TRP A 130 -14.72 1.12 -16.38
CA TRP A 130 -14.29 2.39 -15.81
C TRP A 130 -14.92 3.57 -16.54
N ARG A 131 -15.26 4.62 -15.79
CA ARG A 131 -15.77 5.88 -16.35
C ARG A 131 -14.75 6.99 -16.08
N LEU A 132 -14.41 7.77 -17.10
CA LEU A 132 -13.63 8.98 -16.92
C LEU A 132 -14.45 9.98 -16.10
N GLU A 133 -13.85 10.55 -15.06
CA GLU A 133 -14.50 11.54 -14.21
C GLU A 133 -14.71 12.85 -14.97
N GLU A 134 -15.78 13.57 -14.67
CA GLU A 134 -16.15 14.79 -15.39
C GLU A 134 -15.11 15.89 -15.18
N GLY A 135 -14.63 16.49 -16.28
CA GLY A 135 -13.60 17.53 -16.24
C GLY A 135 -12.16 17.00 -16.10
N GLU A 136 -11.97 15.68 -16.00
CA GLU A 136 -10.66 15.06 -15.89
C GLU A 136 -10.22 14.41 -17.20
N THR A 137 -8.91 14.28 -17.41
CA THR A 137 -8.31 13.63 -18.59
C THR A 137 -7.64 12.30 -18.26
N SER A 138 -7.36 12.06 -16.99
CA SER A 138 -6.52 10.95 -16.51
C SER A 138 -7.11 10.19 -15.32
N PHE A 139 -8.29 10.59 -14.84
CA PHE A 139 -8.88 10.05 -13.62
C PHE A 139 -10.17 9.27 -13.93
N TYR A 140 -10.16 8.00 -13.58
CA TYR A 140 -11.23 7.05 -13.87
C TYR A 140 -11.80 6.50 -12.57
N VAL A 141 -13.12 6.31 -12.53
CA VAL A 141 -13.84 5.79 -11.36
C VAL A 141 -14.73 4.61 -11.72
N ARG A 142 -14.89 3.69 -10.79
CA ARG A 142 -15.78 2.52 -10.88
C ARG A 142 -16.16 2.04 -9.49
N ALA A 143 -17.45 2.01 -9.12
CA ALA A 143 -17.94 1.30 -7.93
C ALA A 143 -17.09 1.49 -6.63
N GLY A 144 -16.67 2.72 -6.31
CA GLY A 144 -15.82 3.01 -5.14
C GLY A 144 -14.33 2.70 -5.32
N GLU A 145 -13.91 2.44 -6.56
CA GLU A 145 -12.53 2.33 -7.02
C GLU A 145 -12.15 3.58 -7.82
N GLU A 146 -10.90 3.99 -7.68
CA GLU A 146 -10.27 5.11 -8.36
C GLU A 146 -9.03 4.60 -9.10
N LEU A 147 -8.83 5.10 -10.32
CA LEU A 147 -7.66 4.82 -11.14
C LEU A 147 -7.18 6.09 -11.80
N ARG A 148 -5.91 6.45 -11.56
CA ARG A 148 -5.25 7.56 -12.24
C ARG A 148 -4.22 7.03 -13.23
N VAL A 149 -4.23 7.54 -14.45
CA VAL A 149 -3.29 7.21 -15.52
C VAL A 149 -2.46 8.44 -15.85
N VAL A 150 -1.16 8.42 -15.55
CA VAL A 150 -0.24 9.51 -15.84
C VAL A 150 0.82 9.01 -16.81
N HIS A 151 1.18 9.83 -17.80
CA HIS A 151 2.24 9.46 -18.73
C HIS A 151 2.98 10.69 -19.25
N GLU A 152 4.28 10.54 -19.42
CA GLU A 152 5.19 11.61 -19.84
C GLU A 152 6.23 11.09 -20.85
N PRO A 153 6.85 11.95 -21.67
CA PRO A 153 7.95 11.54 -22.53
C PRO A 153 9.07 10.88 -21.71
N GLY A 154 9.49 9.69 -22.13
CA GLY A 154 10.61 8.96 -21.54
C GLY A 154 11.84 8.94 -22.46
N GLU A 155 12.87 8.18 -22.07
CA GLU A 155 14.08 8.03 -22.87
C GLU A 155 13.84 7.18 -24.14
N GLY A 156 14.65 7.40 -25.19
CA GLY A 156 14.69 6.51 -26.36
C GLY A 156 13.37 6.40 -27.14
N ASN A 157 12.62 7.51 -27.27
CA ASN A 157 11.32 7.56 -27.95
C ASN A 157 10.25 6.66 -27.29
N GLN A 158 10.42 6.34 -26.00
CA GLN A 158 9.42 5.68 -25.19
C GLN A 158 8.56 6.71 -24.46
N ARG A 159 7.36 6.30 -24.05
CA ARG A 159 6.54 7.00 -23.08
C ARG A 159 6.63 6.26 -21.74
N ALA A 160 6.93 6.99 -20.67
CA ALA A 160 6.79 6.46 -19.32
C ALA A 160 5.32 6.58 -18.90
N VAL A 161 4.74 5.49 -18.39
CA VAL A 161 3.35 5.41 -17.95
C VAL A 161 3.31 4.94 -16.51
N VAL A 162 2.50 5.60 -15.69
CA VAL A 162 2.24 5.27 -14.28
C VAL A 162 0.75 5.21 -14.05
N LEU A 163 0.28 4.10 -13.49
CA LEU A 163 -1.09 3.89 -13.09
C LEU A 163 -1.15 3.76 -11.58
N VAL A 164 -2.06 4.49 -10.95
CA VAL A 164 -2.28 4.45 -9.52
C VAL A 164 -3.73 4.08 -9.27
N TYR A 165 -3.94 2.91 -8.67
CA TYR A 165 -5.24 2.40 -8.29
C TYR A 165 -5.45 2.53 -6.79
N ARG A 166 -6.65 2.95 -6.38
CA ARG A 166 -7.11 3.04 -4.98
C ARG A 166 -8.53 2.50 -4.88
N GLY A 167 -8.87 1.89 -3.74
CA GLY A 167 -10.23 1.36 -3.48
C GLY A 167 -10.45 -0.10 -3.94
N GLY A 168 -11.69 -0.57 -3.82
CA GLY A 168 -12.11 -1.92 -4.24
C GLY A 168 -12.09 -3.01 -3.16
N ARG A 169 -13.15 -3.84 -3.11
CA ARG A 169 -13.16 -5.10 -2.36
C ARG A 169 -12.25 -6.10 -3.07
N SER A 170 -11.25 -6.57 -2.36
CA SER A 170 -10.25 -7.49 -2.89
C SER A 170 -10.90 -8.87 -3.15
N VAL A 171 -11.21 -9.18 -4.42
CA VAL A 171 -11.80 -10.49 -4.81
C VAL A 171 -10.91 -11.61 -4.25
N PRO A 172 -11.43 -12.55 -3.43
CA PRO A 172 -10.64 -13.67 -2.96
C PRO A 172 -10.24 -14.54 -4.15
N PRO A 173 -9.01 -15.06 -4.21
CA PRO A 173 -8.65 -16.04 -5.22
C PRO A 173 -9.60 -17.25 -5.12
N PRO A 174 -9.95 -17.90 -6.26
CA PRO A 174 -10.70 -19.14 -6.21
C PRO A 174 -9.97 -20.14 -5.31
N PRO A 175 -10.68 -20.95 -4.51
CA PRO A 175 -10.06 -21.93 -3.64
C PRO A 175 -9.13 -22.83 -4.47
N PRO A 176 -7.97 -23.25 -3.91
CA PRO A 176 -7.08 -24.15 -4.60
C PRO A 176 -7.87 -25.40 -5.02
N GLY A 177 -7.86 -25.70 -6.32
CA GLY A 177 -8.46 -26.91 -6.86
C GLY A 177 -7.89 -28.14 -6.12
N PRO A 178 -8.67 -29.24 -6.02
CA PRO A 178 -8.26 -30.40 -5.27
C PRO A 178 -6.88 -30.86 -5.74
N ALA A 179 -5.96 -31.00 -4.79
CA ALA A 179 -4.62 -31.49 -5.04
C ALA A 179 -4.72 -32.84 -5.77
N ALA A 180 -4.14 -32.91 -6.96
CA ALA A 180 -4.04 -34.15 -7.70
C ALA A 180 -3.22 -35.13 -6.85
N VAL A 181 -3.91 -36.17 -6.36
CA VAL A 181 -3.26 -37.32 -5.72
C VAL A 181 -2.48 -38.04 -6.82
N VAL A 182 -1.18 -37.82 -6.85
CA VAL A 182 -0.26 -38.65 -7.64
C VAL A 182 -0.21 -40.01 -6.93
N ARG A 183 -0.71 -41.03 -7.63
CA ARG A 183 -0.62 -42.44 -7.24
C ARG A 183 0.75 -43.01 -7.56
#